data_AF-A0A7K2P046-F1
#
_entry.id   AF-A0A7K2P046-F1
#
_cell.length_a   1.000
_cell.length_b   1.000
_cell.length_c   1.000
_cell.angle_alpha   90.00
_cell.angle_beta   90.00
_cell.angle_gamma   90.00
#
_symmetry.space_group_name_H-M   'P 1'
#
loop_
_entity.id
_entity.type
_entity.pdbx_description
1 polymer ?
#
loop_
_entity_poly.entity_id
_entity_poly.type
_entity_poly.pdbx_seq_one_letter_code
_entity_poly.pdbx_strand_id
1 'polypeptide(L)' 'MGTVFSFDVRGGEPAAVRAALDEAVAGLHRADEVFSTYRDGSQISRLARGELTV' A
#
# COMPACT_ATOMS: atom_id res chain seq x y z
N MET A 1 -7.29 -0.14 -3.18
CA MET A 1 -7.07 1.32 -3.27
C MET A 1 -7.75 1.82 -4.53
N GLY A 2 -8.92 2.45 -4.41
CA GLY A 2 -9.78 2.83 -5.55
C GLY A 2 -9.46 4.20 -6.14
N THR A 3 -8.19 4.60 -6.15
CA THR A 3 -7.76 5.92 -6.65
C THR A 3 -6.33 5.88 -7.19
N VAL A 4 -5.92 6.94 -7.88
CA VAL A 4 -4.58 7.13 -8.44
C VAL A 4 -3.68 7.83 -7.41
N PHE A 5 -2.43 7.37 -7.32
CA PHE A 5 -1.37 8.04 -6.59
C PHE A 5 -0.36 8.63 -7.57
N SER A 6 -0.01 9.90 -7.36
CA SER A 6 1.03 10.60 -8.11
C SER A 6 2.15 11.00 -7.16
N PHE A 7 3.40 10.87 -7.62
CA PHE A 7 4.58 11.26 -6.87
C PHE A 7 5.31 12.37 -7.62
N ASP A 8 5.43 13.53 -6.98
CA ASP A 8 6.31 14.60 -7.44
C ASP A 8 7.68 14.46 -6.78
N VAL A 9 8.71 14.22 -7.58
CA VAL A 9 10.09 14.02 -7.10
C VAL A 9 10.97 15.19 -7.57
N ARG A 10 11.79 15.72 -6.66
CA ARG A 10 12.72 16.83 -6.96
C ARG A 10 14.17 16.35 -6.89
N GLY A 11 14.84 16.35 -8.05
CA GLY A 11 16.24 15.93 -8.16
C GLY A 11 16.46 14.45 -7.82
N GLY A 12 17.74 14.08 -7.72
CA GLY A 12 18.16 12.72 -7.40
C GLY A 12 18.64 11.92 -8.61
N GLU A 13 19.55 10.98 -8.36
CA GLU A 13 20.03 10.06 -9.39
C GLU A 13 18.87 9.18 -9.89
N PRO A 14 18.65 9.07 -11.22
CA PRO A 14 17.46 8.41 -11.76
C PRO A 14 17.23 6.98 -11.26
N ALA A 15 18.29 6.21 -11.10
CA ALA A 15 18.21 4.85 -10.59
C ALA A 15 17.78 4.80 -9.11
N ALA A 16 18.30 5.71 -8.28
CA ALA A 16 17.93 5.81 -6.88
C ALA A 16 16.47 6.26 -6.72
N VAL A 17 16.03 7.23 -7.55
CA VAL A 17 14.63 7.67 -7.58
C VAL A 17 13.70 6.53 -7.97
N ARG A 18 14.07 5.73 -8.98
CA ARG A 18 13.27 4.57 -9.38
C ARG A 18 13.10 3.57 -8.24
N ALA A 19 14.21 3.19 -7.59
CA ALA A 19 14.17 2.25 -6.47
C ALA A 19 13.28 2.76 -5.32
N ALA A 20 13.40 4.05 -4.97
CA ALA A 20 12.58 4.65 -3.93
C ALA A 20 11.08 4.66 -4.29
N LEU A 21 10.74 4.94 -5.56
CA LEU A 21 9.35 4.89 -6.02
C LEU A 21 8.79 3.45 -6.00
N ASP A 22 9.58 2.45 -6.38
CA ASP A 22 9.17 1.05 -6.33
C ASP A 22 8.89 0.60 -4.89
N GLU A 23 9.75 1.01 -3.95
CA GLU A 23 9.53 0.76 -2.51
C GLU A 23 8.26 1.48 -1.99
N ALA A 24 8.03 2.73 -2.40
CA ALA A 24 6.84 3.48 -2.01
C ALA A 24 5.56 2.80 -2.51
N VAL A 25 5.54 2.37 -3.77
CA VAL A 25 4.43 1.63 -4.37
C VAL A 25 4.21 0.30 -3.66
N ALA A 26 5.28 -0.44 -3.34
CA ALA A 26 5.17 -1.67 -2.54
C ALA A 26 4.58 -1.40 -1.15
N GLY A 27 4.93 -0.27 -0.53
CA GLY A 27 4.31 0.21 0.71
C GLY A 27 2.81 0.45 0.57
N LEU A 28 2.37 1.11 -0.50
CA LEU A 28 0.95 1.35 -0.77
C LEU A 28 0.18 0.04 -0.99
N HIS A 29 0.74 -0.91 -1.74
CA HIS A 29 0.10 -2.22 -1.92
C HIS A 29 -0.05 -2.99 -0.60
N ARG A 30 0.98 -2.99 0.25
CA ARG A 30 0.89 -3.58 1.60
C ARG A 30 -0.20 -2.91 2.44
N ALA A 31 -0.30 -1.58 2.38
CA ALA A 31 -1.38 -0.87 3.07
C ALA A 31 -2.77 -1.30 2.56
N ASP A 32 -2.93 -1.53 1.25
CA ASP A 32 -4.19 -2.05 0.69
C ASP A 32 -4.50 -3.48 1.18
N GLU A 33 -3.50 -4.33 1.30
CA GLU A 33 -3.64 -5.69 1.82
C GLU A 33 -4.02 -5.72 3.31
N VAL A 34 -3.58 -4.72 4.08
CA VAL A 34 -3.91 -4.65 5.51
C VAL A 34 -5.26 -3.96 5.74
N PHE A 35 -5.48 -2.81 5.09
CA PHE A 35 -6.53 -1.85 5.50
C PHE A 35 -7.70 -1.71 4.53
N SER A 36 -7.71 -2.40 3.39
CA SER A 36 -8.83 -2.28 2.46
C SER A 36 -10.09 -2.96 2.99
N THR A 37 -11.12 -2.18 3.29
CA THR A 37 -12.45 -2.71 3.66
C THR A 37 -13.22 -3.30 2.47
N TYR A 38 -12.71 -3.15 1.25
CA TYR A 38 -13.30 -3.69 0.03
C TYR A 38 -12.68 -5.02 -0.41
N ARG A 39 -11.54 -5.40 0.16
CA ARG A 39 -10.91 -6.71 -0.07
C ARG A 39 -11.27 -7.62 1.10
N ASP A 40 -11.99 -8.69 0.82
CA ASP A 40 -12.42 -9.66 1.85
C ASP A 40 -11.23 -10.31 2.58
N GLY A 41 -10.12 -10.50 1.85
CA GLY A 41 -8.88 -11.06 2.37
C GLY A 41 -8.02 -10.09 3.17
N SER A 42 -8.38 -8.79 3.24
CA SER A 42 -7.56 -7.83 3.98
C SER A 42 -7.59 -8.11 5.48
N GLN A 43 -6.52 -7.76 6.20
CA GLN A 43 -6.46 -8.00 7.63
C GLN A 43 -7.59 -7.27 8.38
N ILE A 44 -7.93 -6.05 7.99
CA ILE A 44 -9.01 -5.29 8.63
C ILE A 44 -10.39 -5.93 8.40
N SER A 45 -10.67 -6.43 7.19
CA SER A 45 -11.93 -7.12 6.88
C SER A 45 -12.05 -8.43 7.63
N ARG A 46 -10.94 -9.16 7.79
CA ARG A 46 -10.87 -10.40 8.57
C ARG A 46 -11.04 -10.15 10.07
N LEU A 47 -10.41 -9.11 10.61
CA LEU A 47 -10.58 -8.69 11.99
C LEU A 47 -12.03 -8.30 12.28
N ALA A 48 -12.66 -7.52 11.40
CA ALA A 48 -14.06 -7.12 11.52
C ALA A 48 -15.03 -8.33 11.52
N ARG A 49 -14.66 -9.42 10.84
CA ARG A 49 -15.42 -10.69 10.84
C ARG A 49 -15.04 -11.63 12.00
N GLY A 50 -14.11 -11.24 12.87
CA GLY A 50 -13.67 -12.04 14.01
C GLY A 50 -12.72 -13.19 13.67
N GLU A 51 -12.11 -13.19 12.48
CA GLU A 51 -11.17 -14.23 12.05
C GLU A 51 -9.73 -14.02 12.55
N LEU A 52 -9.44 -12.83 13.09
CA LEU A 52 -8.14 -12.45 13.65
C LEU A 52 -8.33 -11.96 15.09
N THR A 53 -7.26 -12.07 15.90
CA THR A 53 -7.20 -11.60 17.30
C THR A 53 -6.01 -10.62 17.44
N VAL A 54 -6.05 -9.76 18.47
CA VAL A 54 -5.06 -8.69 18.75
C VAL A 54 -4.37 -8.93 20.08
#